data_AF-A0A924VQE1-F1
#
_entry.id   AF-A0A924VQE1-F1
#
_cell.length_a   1.000
_cell.length_b   1.000
_cell.length_c   1.000
_cell.angle_alpha   90.00
_cell.angle_beta   90.00
_cell.angle_gamma   90.00
#
_symmetry.space_group_name_H-M   'P 1'
#
loop_
_entity.id
_entity.type
_entity.pdbx_description
1 polymer ?
#
loop_
_entity_poly.entity_id
_entity_poly.type
_entity_poly.pdbx_seq_one_letter_code
_entity_poly.pdbx_strand_id
1 'polypeptide(L)'
;MVNSGARGNITNVKLASAMIGIQVDATNREIELPVRSNFKKGLSSLEAFVATRGARKGLIDTALKTADSGYLTRRLVDVSQDVFTVESSEGEDVGFNIYRSESEMTMIDFADRLFGRFTAEEVLGFIGKDELITRSIANAIQSDASIEFVKIQSVLSTNNLKGIPQRSYGLDMSTGMLVATAQPVGVIAAQSVGEPGTQLTLNTFHSSGVGGSDITQGLPRVEELFEARSPKGQAHVSEVTGLVDVWEDGKKYIVQVTPEAGHVERMPLEGRTVTVKSGSNVKVGDVLATTEGEAHPLVAPFDGVVELAEDTLVIAANASAPVRYEVPGSMQLVVKANDHIEAGDRLTIGSLNLHDLMRLKGTEATQRYIINEVLRIYAAQGQDVAGKHLEVIVRQMFSRVQVEDPGDSTFVMGDIVSKASVVDANKTLAEEGKSLAQYTQLLLGITKVSIWSDSWLSAASFQDTTRVLISAATSGRADRLNGLKENVIIGRKIPVGTGARNLLVEEDETADGETLDGITADVDLQS
;
A
#
# COMPACT_ATOMS: atom_id res chain seq x y z
N MET A 1 -15.63 -10.07 37.24
CA MET A 1 -14.51 -9.25 36.75
C MET A 1 -14.01 -9.76 35.41
N VAL A 2 -13.42 -10.97 35.33
CA VAL A 2 -12.97 -11.54 34.04
C VAL A 2 -14.13 -11.98 33.14
N ASN A 3 -15.03 -12.86 33.60
CA ASN A 3 -16.19 -13.30 32.77
C ASN A 3 -17.13 -12.16 32.37
N SER A 4 -17.18 -11.09 33.18
CA SER A 4 -18.01 -9.93 32.92
C SER A 4 -17.35 -8.90 32.00
N GLY A 5 -16.10 -9.12 31.55
CA GLY A 5 -15.33 -8.19 30.73
C GLY A 5 -14.92 -6.87 31.44
N ALA A 6 -15.28 -6.71 32.71
CA ALA A 6 -15.14 -5.44 33.42
C ALA A 6 -13.67 -5.06 33.67
N ARG A 7 -12.83 -6.02 34.07
CA ARG A 7 -11.38 -5.82 34.26
C ARG A 7 -10.66 -7.15 34.44
N GLY A 8 -9.47 -7.25 33.84
CA GLY A 8 -8.55 -8.38 33.97
C GLY A 8 -8.86 -9.51 32.98
N ASN A 9 -7.83 -10.29 32.65
CA ASN A 9 -7.93 -11.44 31.76
C ASN A 9 -7.61 -12.76 32.49
N ILE A 10 -7.73 -13.89 31.78
CA ILE A 10 -7.45 -15.21 32.36
C ILE A 10 -5.98 -15.36 32.79
N THR A 11 -5.06 -14.68 32.09
CA THR A 11 -3.65 -14.61 32.46
C THR A 11 -3.45 -13.93 33.81
N ASN A 12 -4.17 -12.85 34.11
CA ASN A 12 -4.11 -12.19 35.42
C ASN A 12 -4.59 -13.13 36.54
N VAL A 13 -5.65 -13.90 36.29
CA VAL A 13 -6.16 -14.91 37.26
C VAL A 13 -5.14 -16.03 37.46
N LYS A 14 -4.50 -16.49 36.38
CA LYS A 14 -3.42 -17.47 36.42
C LYS A 14 -2.28 -16.97 37.29
N LEU A 15 -1.77 -15.75 37.07
CA LEU A 15 -0.68 -15.19 37.86
C LEU A 15 -1.06 -15.02 39.36
N ALA A 16 -2.32 -14.70 39.64
CA ALA A 16 -2.80 -14.50 41.00
C ALA A 16 -2.95 -15.82 41.79
N SER A 17 -3.45 -16.87 41.14
CA SER A 17 -3.93 -18.10 41.81
C SER A 17 -3.17 -19.37 41.44
N ALA A 18 -2.41 -19.37 40.35
CA ALA A 18 -1.64 -20.49 39.82
C ALA A 18 -0.16 -20.08 39.61
N MET A 19 0.66 -21.04 39.20
CA MET A 19 2.09 -20.82 38.98
C MET A 19 2.33 -19.70 37.95
N ILE A 20 3.20 -18.74 38.29
CA ILE A 20 3.62 -17.65 37.37
C ILE A 20 4.34 -18.23 36.15
N GLY A 21 5.23 -19.20 36.37
CA GLY A 21 5.88 -19.98 35.32
C GLY A 21 7.23 -19.42 34.88
N ILE A 22 7.59 -19.70 33.63
CA ILE A 22 8.87 -19.31 33.03
C ILE A 22 8.89 -17.80 32.81
N GLN A 23 10.02 -17.18 33.16
CA GLN A 23 10.26 -15.77 32.90
C GLN A 23 11.28 -15.58 31.78
N VAL A 24 11.24 -14.46 31.06
CA VAL A 24 12.27 -14.11 30.06
C VAL A 24 13.26 -13.06 30.60
N ASP A 25 14.50 -13.13 30.12
CA ASP A 25 15.53 -12.16 30.44
C ASP A 25 15.49 -10.91 29.52
N ALA A 26 16.42 -9.98 29.73
CA ALA A 26 16.52 -8.76 28.93
C ALA A 26 16.71 -9.04 27.43
N THR A 27 17.30 -10.19 27.08
CA THR A 27 17.56 -10.65 25.70
C THR A 27 16.46 -11.54 25.12
N ASN A 28 15.29 -11.62 25.76
CA ASN A 28 14.17 -12.50 25.38
C ASN A 28 14.53 -14.00 25.44
N ARG A 29 15.52 -14.39 26.23
CA ARG A 29 15.80 -15.81 26.49
C ARG A 29 15.01 -16.27 27.70
N GLU A 30 14.43 -17.45 27.59
CA GLU A 30 13.74 -18.09 28.71
C GLU A 30 14.73 -18.41 29.83
N ILE A 31 14.35 -18.05 31.05
CA ILE A 31 15.10 -18.34 32.26
C ILE A 31 14.73 -19.75 32.70
N GLU A 32 15.73 -20.64 32.74
CA GLU A 32 15.54 -22.08 33.05
C GLU A 32 14.85 -22.35 34.40
N LEU A 33 15.00 -21.45 35.37
CA LEU A 33 14.37 -21.53 36.68
C LEU A 33 12.98 -20.88 36.67
N PRO A 34 11.87 -21.66 36.68
CA PRO A 34 10.52 -21.11 36.70
C PRO A 34 10.13 -20.58 38.09
N VAL A 35 9.27 -19.58 38.11
CA VAL A 35 8.61 -19.11 39.33
C VAL A 35 7.45 -20.04 39.65
N ARG A 36 7.61 -20.88 40.68
CA ARG A 36 6.63 -21.91 41.08
C ARG A 36 5.49 -21.33 41.91
N SER A 37 5.80 -20.30 42.67
CA SER A 37 4.86 -19.61 43.54
C SER A 37 3.87 -18.73 42.77
N ASN A 38 2.86 -18.20 43.47
CA ASN A 38 1.83 -17.33 42.91
C ASN A 38 1.62 -16.11 43.82
N PHE A 39 0.97 -15.05 43.32
CA PHE A 39 0.83 -13.83 44.12
C PHE A 39 0.01 -14.02 45.40
N LYS A 40 -0.92 -14.98 45.44
CA LYS A 40 -1.68 -15.31 46.67
C LYS A 40 -0.82 -15.95 47.76
N LYS A 41 0.16 -16.79 47.39
CA LYS A 41 1.07 -17.49 48.32
C LYS A 41 2.30 -16.64 48.68
N GLY A 42 2.59 -15.61 47.90
CA GLY A 42 3.81 -14.81 48.01
C GLY A 42 4.97 -15.43 47.22
N LEU A 43 5.99 -14.61 46.96
CA LEU A 43 7.18 -14.99 46.19
C LEU A 43 8.39 -15.06 47.12
N SER A 44 9.27 -16.04 46.91
CA SER A 44 10.59 -16.03 47.54
C SER A 44 11.45 -14.87 47.00
N SER A 45 12.50 -14.48 47.72
CA SER A 45 13.40 -13.39 47.27
C SER A 45 14.01 -13.64 45.90
N LEU A 46 14.35 -14.89 45.59
CA LEU A 46 14.89 -15.28 44.28
C LEU A 46 13.82 -15.21 43.18
N GLU A 47 12.62 -15.73 43.43
CA GLU A 47 11.50 -15.67 42.48
C GLU A 47 11.08 -14.23 42.19
N ALA A 48 11.03 -13.38 43.23
CA ALA A 48 10.76 -11.95 43.08
C ALA A 48 11.84 -11.28 42.22
N PHE A 49 13.13 -11.56 42.47
CA PHE A 49 14.23 -11.02 41.68
C PHE A 49 14.14 -11.43 40.20
N VAL A 50 13.84 -12.71 39.93
CA VAL A 50 13.65 -13.20 38.55
C VAL A 50 12.47 -12.49 37.87
N ALA A 51 11.33 -12.36 38.54
CA ALA A 51 10.14 -11.69 38.01
C ALA A 51 10.39 -10.19 37.71
N THR A 52 11.23 -9.51 38.50
CA THR A 52 11.55 -8.09 38.25
C THR A 52 12.27 -7.81 36.94
N ARG A 53 13.01 -8.78 36.37
CA ARG A 53 13.74 -8.59 35.11
C ARG A 53 12.78 -8.38 33.93
N GLY A 54 11.80 -9.26 33.80
CA GLY A 54 10.75 -9.17 32.77
C GLY A 54 9.93 -7.89 32.92
N ALA A 55 9.52 -7.57 34.15
CA ALA A 55 8.76 -6.35 34.44
C ALA A 55 9.55 -5.07 34.12
N ARG A 56 10.84 -5.01 34.47
CA ARG A 56 11.70 -3.86 34.16
C ARG A 56 11.90 -3.68 32.67
N LYS A 57 12.11 -4.77 31.92
CA LYS A 57 12.19 -4.72 30.46
C LYS A 57 10.89 -4.18 29.87
N GLY A 58 9.74 -4.71 30.30
CA GLY A 58 8.42 -4.25 29.84
C GLY A 58 8.21 -2.76 30.08
N LEU A 59 8.58 -2.24 31.27
CA LEU A 59 8.51 -0.80 31.58
C LEU A 59 9.41 0.04 30.67
N ILE A 60 10.65 -0.39 30.45
CA ILE A 60 11.61 0.34 29.58
C ILE A 60 11.12 0.34 28.14
N ASP A 61 10.70 -0.81 27.62
CA ASP A 61 10.18 -0.95 26.25
C ASP A 61 8.94 -0.08 26.06
N THR A 62 8.02 -0.08 27.03
CA THR A 62 6.82 0.78 27.00
C THR A 62 7.21 2.26 26.96
N ALA A 63 8.15 2.68 27.81
CA ALA A 63 8.59 4.07 27.86
C ALA A 63 9.30 4.54 26.59
N LEU A 64 10.14 3.69 25.98
CA LEU A 64 10.90 4.04 24.77
C LEU A 64 10.06 3.93 23.50
N LYS A 65 9.40 2.80 23.29
CA LYS A 65 8.69 2.51 22.03
C LYS A 65 7.45 3.37 21.83
N THR A 66 6.87 3.94 22.90
CA THR A 66 5.74 4.88 22.77
C THR A 66 6.13 6.11 21.94
N ALA A 67 7.39 6.56 22.06
CA ALA A 67 7.91 7.65 21.23
C ALA A 67 7.97 7.26 19.74
N ASP A 68 8.41 6.03 19.44
CA ASP A 68 8.49 5.51 18.06
C ASP A 68 7.10 5.45 17.40
N SER A 69 6.10 4.97 18.15
CA SER A 69 4.72 4.95 17.67
C SER A 69 4.13 6.34 17.43
N GLY A 70 4.34 7.27 18.37
CA GLY A 70 3.93 8.66 18.18
C GLY A 70 4.62 9.32 16.97
N TYR A 71 5.88 8.98 16.75
CA TYR A 71 6.65 9.42 15.60
C TYR A 71 6.15 8.80 14.28
N LEU A 72 5.73 7.53 14.27
CA LEU A 72 5.03 6.93 13.12
C LEU A 72 3.74 7.69 12.81
N THR A 73 2.89 7.98 13.80
CA THR A 73 1.65 8.74 13.61
C THR A 73 1.92 10.11 13.00
N ARG A 74 2.96 10.81 13.48
CA ARG A 74 3.38 12.08 12.89
C ARG A 74 3.74 11.92 11.40
N ARG A 75 4.58 10.95 11.05
CA ARG A 75 4.95 10.66 9.65
C ARG A 75 3.76 10.31 8.76
N LEU A 76 2.80 9.55 9.30
CA LEU A 76 1.57 9.21 8.59
C LEU A 76 0.74 10.46 8.30
N VAL A 77 0.61 11.38 9.26
CA VAL A 77 -0.09 12.66 9.02
C VAL A 77 0.66 13.49 7.98
N ASP A 78 1.98 13.58 8.07
CA ASP A 78 2.79 14.38 7.14
C ASP A 78 2.68 13.90 5.68
N VAL A 79 2.47 12.60 5.46
CA VAL A 79 2.33 12.04 4.10
C VAL A 79 0.90 12.14 3.55
N SER A 80 -0.11 12.10 4.41
CA SER A 80 -1.52 12.02 3.98
C SER A 80 -2.33 13.30 4.21
N GLN A 81 -1.80 14.30 4.90
CA GLN A 81 -2.53 15.52 5.27
C GLN A 81 -3.18 16.25 4.08
N ASP A 82 -2.61 16.14 2.88
CA ASP A 82 -3.08 16.85 1.68
C ASP A 82 -4.08 16.00 0.87
N VAL A 83 -4.63 14.95 1.47
CA VAL A 83 -5.61 14.06 0.87
C VAL A 83 -7.01 14.38 1.38
N PHE A 84 -7.82 14.93 0.48
CA PHE A 84 -9.20 15.35 0.75
C PHE A 84 -10.18 14.63 -0.16
N THR A 85 -11.44 14.59 0.27
CA THR A 85 -12.53 14.15 -0.61
C THR A 85 -12.93 15.23 -1.58
N VAL A 86 -13.25 14.83 -2.80
CA VAL A 86 -13.73 15.70 -3.87
C VAL A 86 -15.09 15.21 -4.36
N GLU A 87 -15.83 16.09 -5.03
CA GLU A 87 -17.07 15.71 -5.68
C GLU A 87 -16.84 14.57 -6.67
N SER A 88 -17.82 13.67 -6.74
CA SER A 88 -17.73 12.53 -7.63
C SER A 88 -18.03 13.00 -9.05
N SER A 89 -16.98 13.23 -9.85
CA SER A 89 -17.12 13.44 -11.29
C SER A 89 -17.46 12.11 -11.98
N GLU A 90 -18.30 12.15 -13.02
CA GLU A 90 -18.57 10.98 -13.85
C GLU A 90 -17.27 10.49 -14.52
N GLY A 91 -16.72 9.42 -13.98
CA GLY A 91 -15.58 8.70 -14.51
C GLY A 91 -15.62 7.29 -13.94
N GLU A 92 -15.46 6.28 -14.80
CA GLU A 92 -15.49 4.89 -14.37
C GLU A 92 -14.24 4.60 -13.53
N ASP A 93 -14.43 4.45 -12.21
CA ASP A 93 -13.46 3.82 -11.34
C ASP A 93 -13.30 2.37 -11.82
N VAL A 94 -12.07 1.99 -12.18
CA VAL A 94 -11.76 0.66 -12.74
C VAL A 94 -12.11 -0.44 -11.74
N GLY A 95 -12.17 -0.09 -10.44
CA GLY A 95 -12.51 -0.96 -9.34
C GLY A 95 -11.32 -1.74 -8.80
N PHE A 96 -11.41 -2.15 -7.55
CA PHE A 96 -10.44 -2.95 -6.82
C PHE A 96 -11.11 -4.23 -6.32
N ASN A 97 -10.49 -5.37 -6.61
CA ASN A 97 -11.04 -6.67 -6.22
C ASN A 97 -10.73 -6.98 -4.75
N ILE A 98 -11.77 -7.25 -3.96
CA ILE A 98 -11.63 -7.79 -2.61
C ILE A 98 -11.98 -9.28 -2.65
N TYR A 99 -11.00 -10.12 -2.34
CA TYR A 99 -11.16 -11.58 -2.38
C TYR A 99 -11.51 -12.13 -1.01
N ARG A 100 -12.32 -13.19 -0.99
CA ARG A 100 -12.69 -13.93 0.22
C ARG A 100 -11.48 -14.60 0.87
N SER A 101 -10.56 -15.14 0.06
CA SER A 101 -9.32 -15.78 0.56
C SER A 101 -8.47 -14.84 1.42
N GLU A 102 -8.46 -13.55 1.10
CA GLU A 102 -7.76 -12.55 1.91
C GLU A 102 -8.41 -12.34 3.28
N SER A 103 -9.73 -12.50 3.37
CA SER A 103 -10.50 -12.37 4.61
C SER A 103 -10.18 -13.51 5.59
N GLU A 104 -9.94 -14.71 5.05
CA GLU A 104 -9.43 -15.85 5.82
C GLU A 104 -8.01 -15.59 6.34
N MET A 105 -7.15 -14.93 5.55
CA MET A 105 -5.78 -14.60 5.95
C MET A 105 -5.72 -13.50 7.02
N THR A 106 -6.59 -12.49 6.93
CA THR A 106 -6.62 -11.37 7.88
C THR A 106 -7.43 -11.67 9.14
N MET A 107 -8.25 -12.72 9.13
CA MET A 107 -9.23 -13.05 10.18
C MET A 107 -10.27 -11.94 10.38
N ILE A 108 -10.60 -11.22 9.30
CA ILE A 108 -11.65 -10.19 9.26
C ILE A 108 -12.76 -10.70 8.37
N ASP A 109 -14.01 -10.56 8.79
CA ASP A 109 -15.16 -11.03 8.02
C ASP A 109 -15.26 -10.33 6.66
N PHE A 110 -15.67 -11.10 5.63
CA PHE A 110 -15.82 -10.56 4.27
C PHE A 110 -16.86 -9.42 4.22
N ALA A 111 -17.95 -9.50 4.99
CA ALA A 111 -18.93 -8.43 5.06
C ALA A 111 -18.36 -7.13 5.66
N ASP A 112 -17.50 -7.23 6.68
CA ASP A 112 -16.91 -6.05 7.33
C ASP A 112 -15.98 -5.28 6.37
N ARG A 113 -15.31 -6.00 5.46
CA ARG A 113 -14.47 -5.37 4.42
C ARG A 113 -15.28 -4.69 3.32
N LEU A 114 -16.47 -5.20 3.00
CA LEU A 114 -17.35 -4.68 1.95
C LEU A 114 -18.27 -3.56 2.44
N PHE A 115 -18.65 -3.59 3.72
CA PHE A 115 -19.61 -2.67 4.29
C PHE A 115 -19.22 -1.20 4.09
N GLY A 116 -20.16 -0.41 3.58
CA GLY A 116 -20.00 1.03 3.39
C GLY A 116 -19.11 1.42 2.20
N ARG A 117 -18.91 0.51 1.24
CA ARG A 117 -18.24 0.75 -0.05
C ARG A 117 -19.25 0.75 -1.20
N PHE A 118 -18.87 1.33 -2.33
CA PHE A 118 -19.64 1.24 -3.58
C PHE A 118 -19.12 0.11 -4.45
N THR A 119 -20.01 -0.54 -5.19
CA THR A 119 -19.67 -1.55 -6.20
C THR A 119 -19.11 -0.88 -7.45
N ALA A 120 -18.05 -1.45 -8.03
CA ALA A 120 -17.55 -1.04 -9.35
C ALA A 120 -18.17 -1.86 -10.48
N GLU A 121 -18.53 -3.11 -10.18
CA GLU A 121 -19.25 -4.03 -11.07
C GLU A 121 -20.46 -4.61 -10.33
N GLU A 122 -21.48 -5.01 -11.10
CA GLU A 122 -22.67 -5.66 -10.55
C GLU A 122 -22.31 -7.00 -9.89
N VAL A 123 -22.86 -7.24 -8.69
CA VAL A 123 -22.79 -8.54 -8.03
C VAL A 123 -24.12 -9.24 -8.27
N LEU A 124 -24.11 -10.20 -9.21
CA LEU A 124 -25.30 -10.90 -9.70
C LEU A 124 -26.18 -11.40 -8.55
N GLY A 125 -27.42 -10.91 -8.50
CA GLY A 125 -28.42 -11.33 -7.52
C GLY A 125 -28.39 -10.60 -6.18
N PHE A 126 -27.43 -9.70 -5.95
CA PHE A 126 -27.29 -8.97 -4.68
C PHE A 126 -27.41 -7.46 -4.82
N ILE A 127 -26.63 -6.84 -5.72
CA ILE A 127 -26.51 -5.38 -5.80
C ILE A 127 -26.03 -4.95 -7.20
N GLY A 128 -26.55 -3.82 -7.71
CA GLY A 128 -26.20 -3.25 -9.01
C GLY A 128 -24.79 -2.62 -9.04
N LYS A 129 -24.38 -2.13 -10.20
CA LYS A 129 -23.15 -1.32 -10.37
C LYS A 129 -23.36 0.08 -9.74
N ASP A 130 -22.30 0.63 -9.14
CA ASP A 130 -22.27 1.96 -8.52
C ASP A 130 -23.26 2.16 -7.35
N GLU A 131 -23.61 1.08 -6.67
CA GLU A 131 -24.54 1.08 -5.54
C GLU A 131 -23.80 0.88 -4.21
N LEU A 132 -24.36 1.45 -3.14
CA LEU A 132 -23.79 1.37 -1.80
C LEU A 132 -24.07 0.01 -1.15
N ILE A 133 -23.01 -0.68 -0.73
CA ILE A 133 -23.09 -1.93 0.02
C ILE A 133 -23.50 -1.64 1.46
N THR A 134 -24.78 -1.87 1.76
CA THR A 134 -25.34 -1.78 3.12
C THR A 134 -25.02 -3.04 3.93
N ARG A 135 -25.22 -2.99 5.26
CA ARG A 135 -24.90 -4.12 6.15
C ARG A 135 -25.71 -5.38 5.83
N SER A 136 -26.97 -5.22 5.43
CA SER A 136 -27.83 -6.34 5.02
C SER A 136 -27.30 -7.02 3.76
N ILE A 137 -26.89 -6.24 2.75
CA ILE A 137 -26.32 -6.75 1.50
C ILE A 137 -24.96 -7.42 1.77
N ALA A 138 -24.09 -6.79 2.57
CA ALA A 138 -22.79 -7.35 2.92
C ALA A 138 -22.92 -8.72 3.62
N ASN A 139 -23.86 -8.85 4.56
CA ASN A 139 -24.13 -10.13 5.23
C ASN A 139 -24.72 -11.18 4.27
N ALA A 140 -25.57 -10.76 3.32
CA ALA A 140 -26.10 -11.66 2.29
C ALA A 140 -24.98 -12.20 1.39
N ILE A 141 -24.06 -11.33 0.95
CA ILE A 141 -22.87 -11.72 0.17
C ILE A 141 -21.96 -12.66 0.98
N GLN A 142 -21.77 -12.40 2.28
CA GLN A 142 -20.97 -13.28 3.14
C GLN A 142 -21.60 -14.69 3.25
N SER A 143 -22.93 -14.77 3.32
CA SER A 143 -23.65 -16.03 3.45
C SER A 143 -23.60 -16.91 2.20
N ASP A 144 -23.38 -16.32 1.03
CA ASP A 144 -23.20 -17.05 -0.21
C ASP A 144 -21.71 -17.38 -0.43
N ALA A 145 -21.37 -18.66 -0.30
CA ALA A 145 -20.01 -19.14 -0.47
C ALA A 145 -19.55 -19.18 -1.94
N SER A 146 -20.46 -19.02 -2.90
CA SER A 146 -20.12 -19.01 -4.33
C SER A 146 -19.40 -17.74 -4.78
N ILE A 147 -19.51 -16.65 -4.01
CA ILE A 147 -18.85 -15.39 -4.30
C ILE A 147 -17.42 -15.41 -3.76
N GLU A 148 -16.45 -15.58 -4.66
CA GLU A 148 -15.03 -15.58 -4.35
C GLU A 148 -14.43 -14.18 -4.22
N PHE A 149 -14.96 -13.20 -4.96
CA PHE A 149 -14.50 -11.82 -4.93
C PHE A 149 -15.63 -10.83 -5.24
N VAL A 150 -15.46 -9.59 -4.79
CA VAL A 150 -16.34 -8.46 -5.14
C VAL A 150 -15.47 -7.30 -5.58
N LYS A 151 -15.81 -6.69 -6.73
CA LYS A 151 -15.11 -5.52 -7.25
C LYS A 151 -15.75 -4.23 -6.72
N ILE A 152 -15.00 -3.49 -5.90
CA ILE A 152 -15.47 -2.26 -5.25
C ILE A 152 -14.80 -1.04 -5.84
N GLN A 153 -15.44 0.12 -5.74
CA GLN A 153 -14.73 1.39 -5.90
C GLN A 153 -13.81 1.62 -4.70
N SER A 154 -12.57 1.99 -4.95
CA SER A 154 -11.53 2.08 -3.93
C SER A 154 -10.70 3.35 -4.09
N VAL A 155 -10.12 3.80 -2.97
CA VAL A 155 -9.16 4.89 -2.97
C VAL A 155 -7.94 4.58 -3.85
N LEU A 156 -7.62 3.30 -4.04
CA LEU A 156 -6.49 2.84 -4.87
C LEU A 156 -6.80 2.81 -6.37
N SER A 157 -8.04 2.53 -6.76
CA SER A 157 -8.44 2.32 -8.16
C SER A 157 -8.96 3.59 -8.85
N THR A 158 -9.22 4.64 -8.08
CA THR A 158 -9.71 5.91 -8.62
C THR A 158 -8.69 6.64 -9.51
N ASN A 159 -9.17 7.15 -10.65
CA ASN A 159 -8.37 7.90 -11.62
C ASN A 159 -8.12 9.36 -11.19
N ASN A 160 -8.86 9.87 -10.21
CA ASN A 160 -8.68 11.23 -9.74
C ASN A 160 -7.44 11.31 -8.85
N LEU A 161 -6.40 12.01 -9.30
CA LEU A 161 -5.12 12.12 -8.60
C LEU A 161 -5.07 13.26 -7.57
N LYS A 162 -5.92 14.29 -7.71
CA LYS A 162 -5.94 15.49 -6.83
C LYS A 162 -6.71 15.29 -5.53
N GLY A 163 -7.61 14.31 -5.49
CA GLY A 163 -8.39 13.98 -4.31
C GLY A 163 -9.04 12.61 -4.44
N ILE A 164 -9.87 12.28 -3.45
CA ILE A 164 -10.60 11.01 -3.42
C ILE A 164 -12.08 11.29 -3.69
N PRO A 165 -12.68 10.76 -4.77
CA PRO A 165 -14.12 10.87 -4.99
C PRO A 165 -14.91 10.28 -3.82
N GLN A 166 -16.04 10.90 -3.47
CA GLN A 166 -16.88 10.42 -2.36
C GLN A 166 -17.29 8.96 -2.50
N ARG A 167 -17.59 8.49 -3.73
CA ARG A 167 -17.97 7.08 -3.98
C ARG A 167 -16.80 6.10 -3.79
N SER A 168 -15.59 6.44 -4.27
CA SER A 168 -14.38 5.61 -4.06
C SER A 168 -13.97 5.50 -2.58
N TYR A 169 -14.30 6.50 -1.75
CA TYR A 169 -14.12 6.41 -0.30
C TYR A 169 -15.27 5.64 0.38
N GLY A 170 -16.51 5.98 0.01
CA GLY A 170 -17.75 5.44 0.57
C GLY A 170 -18.19 6.16 1.84
N LEU A 171 -18.68 5.37 2.81
CA LEU A 171 -19.18 5.91 4.09
C LEU A 171 -18.05 6.39 5.00
N ASP A 172 -18.32 7.45 5.74
CA ASP A 172 -17.54 7.84 6.90
C ASP A 172 -17.89 6.91 8.08
N MET A 173 -16.87 6.25 8.63
CA MET A 173 -17.03 5.28 9.73
C MET A 173 -17.48 5.93 11.04
N SER A 174 -17.30 7.24 11.19
CA SER A 174 -17.70 7.97 12.40
C SER A 174 -19.18 8.38 12.38
N THR A 175 -19.73 8.69 11.21
CA THR A 175 -21.11 9.20 11.07
C THR A 175 -22.07 8.16 10.47
N GLY A 176 -21.55 7.14 9.78
CA GLY A 176 -22.35 6.16 9.04
C GLY A 176 -23.02 6.72 7.78
N MET A 177 -22.72 7.97 7.41
CA MET A 177 -23.24 8.64 6.22
C MET A 177 -22.18 8.68 5.12
N LEU A 178 -22.60 8.99 3.88
CA LEU A 178 -21.67 9.24 2.79
C LEU A 178 -20.71 10.37 3.18
N VAL A 179 -19.42 10.18 2.92
CA VAL A 179 -18.41 11.18 3.28
C VAL A 179 -18.71 12.52 2.60
N ALA A 180 -18.59 13.63 3.35
CA ALA A 180 -18.78 14.97 2.81
C ALA A 180 -17.68 15.34 1.80
N THR A 181 -17.90 16.37 1.00
CA THR A 181 -16.86 16.99 0.15
C THR A 181 -15.86 17.76 1.01
N ALA A 182 -14.62 17.88 0.55
CA ALA A 182 -13.51 18.53 1.26
C ALA A 182 -13.28 18.02 2.70
N GLN A 183 -13.52 16.74 2.94
CA GLN A 183 -13.26 16.07 4.21
C GLN A 183 -11.77 15.67 4.30
N PRO A 184 -11.08 15.91 5.42
CA PRO A 184 -9.66 15.56 5.61
C PRO A 184 -9.45 14.08 5.89
N VAL A 185 -9.85 13.22 4.94
CA VAL A 185 -9.77 11.75 5.06
C VAL A 185 -8.35 11.24 5.24
N GLY A 186 -7.34 11.96 4.76
CA GLY A 186 -5.94 11.66 4.98
C GLY A 186 -5.51 11.76 6.44
N VAL A 187 -5.87 12.86 7.12
CA VAL A 187 -5.57 13.04 8.56
C VAL A 187 -6.33 12.02 9.40
N ILE A 188 -7.60 11.76 9.06
CA ILE A 188 -8.42 10.75 9.73
C ILE A 188 -7.76 9.37 9.58
N ALA A 189 -7.37 9.00 8.36
CA ALA A 189 -6.69 7.72 8.11
C ALA A 189 -5.37 7.58 8.88
N ALA A 190 -4.54 8.63 8.90
CA ALA A 190 -3.28 8.61 9.63
C ALA A 190 -3.49 8.40 11.14
N GLN A 191 -4.49 9.05 11.74
CA GLN A 191 -4.82 8.88 13.15
C GLN A 191 -5.41 7.49 13.43
N SER A 192 -6.33 7.01 12.59
CA SER A 192 -6.95 5.68 12.72
C SER A 192 -5.95 4.53 12.60
N VAL A 193 -4.79 4.75 11.97
CA VAL A 193 -3.70 3.76 11.90
C VAL A 193 -2.68 3.99 13.02
N GLY A 194 -2.33 5.23 13.30
CA GLY A 194 -1.29 5.59 14.28
C GLY A 194 -1.68 5.41 15.74
N GLU A 195 -2.93 5.71 16.11
CA GLU A 195 -3.41 5.56 17.49
C GLU A 195 -3.41 4.08 17.93
N PRO A 196 -3.97 3.12 17.16
CA PRO A 196 -3.84 1.71 17.49
C PRO A 196 -2.38 1.26 17.57
N GLY A 197 -1.47 1.80 16.73
CA GLY A 197 -0.03 1.52 16.81
C GLY A 197 0.57 1.84 18.19
N THR A 198 0.08 2.90 18.83
CA THR A 198 0.51 3.30 20.17
C THR A 198 -0.04 2.33 21.20
N GLN A 199 -1.28 1.88 21.02
CA GLN A 199 -1.87 0.84 21.86
C GLN A 199 -1.14 -0.51 21.74
N LEU A 200 -0.70 -0.90 20.53
CA LEU A 200 0.10 -2.13 20.32
C LEU A 200 1.35 -2.10 21.19
N THR A 201 2.01 -0.95 21.21
CA THR A 201 3.23 -0.73 21.99
C THR A 201 2.98 -0.81 23.49
N LEU A 202 1.88 -0.22 23.97
CA LEU A 202 1.51 -0.23 25.38
C LEU A 202 1.05 -1.62 25.87
N ASN A 203 0.33 -2.39 25.05
CA ASN A 203 -0.17 -3.71 25.41
C ASN A 203 0.93 -4.76 25.61
N THR A 204 2.13 -4.52 25.05
CA THR A 204 3.34 -5.30 25.33
C THR A 204 3.66 -5.37 26.84
N PHE A 205 3.26 -4.37 27.62
CA PHE A 205 3.51 -4.30 29.07
C PHE A 205 2.95 -5.51 29.85
N HIS A 206 1.78 -6.02 29.46
CA HIS A 206 1.09 -7.09 30.19
C HIS A 206 1.57 -8.50 29.83
N SER A 207 2.22 -8.64 28.68
CA SER A 207 2.75 -9.89 28.13
C SER A 207 4.26 -10.04 28.34
N SER A 208 4.94 -8.93 28.64
CA SER A 208 6.39 -8.88 28.86
C SER A 208 6.78 -9.66 30.09
N GLY A 209 7.56 -10.72 29.88
CA GLY A 209 8.12 -11.53 30.96
C GLY A 209 7.67 -12.98 30.95
N VAL A 210 6.56 -13.37 30.30
CA VAL A 210 6.12 -14.78 30.25
C VAL A 210 6.57 -15.43 28.95
N GLY A 211 7.21 -16.60 29.01
CA GLY A 211 7.66 -17.35 27.83
C GLY A 211 6.51 -17.68 26.86
N GLY A 212 6.69 -17.35 25.58
CA GLY A 212 5.69 -17.47 24.51
C GLY A 212 6.13 -16.70 23.25
N SER A 213 5.48 -16.96 22.11
CA SER A 213 5.79 -16.31 20.83
C SER A 213 5.70 -14.78 20.95
N ASP A 214 6.77 -14.12 20.52
CA ASP A 214 7.05 -12.71 20.78
C ASP A 214 6.01 -11.77 20.10
N ILE A 215 5.06 -11.25 20.89
CA ILE A 215 4.04 -10.27 20.47
C ILE A 215 4.70 -8.93 20.04
N THR A 216 5.98 -8.70 20.38
CA THR A 216 6.72 -7.46 20.11
C THR A 216 7.02 -7.19 18.62
N GLN A 217 6.65 -8.10 17.70
CA GLN A 217 6.93 -7.92 16.26
C GLN A 217 5.92 -7.05 15.51
N GLY A 218 4.79 -6.67 16.10
CA GLY A 218 3.72 -5.98 15.37
C GLY A 218 4.12 -4.60 14.81
N LEU A 219 4.40 -3.63 15.69
CA LEU A 219 4.71 -2.26 15.25
C LEU A 219 6.00 -2.16 14.40
N PRO A 220 7.13 -2.79 14.76
CA PRO A 220 8.34 -2.73 13.92
C PRO A 220 8.09 -3.25 12.50
N ARG A 221 7.19 -4.24 12.34
CA ARG A 221 6.80 -4.75 11.04
C ARG A 221 5.91 -3.78 10.28
N VAL A 222 4.95 -3.12 10.95
CA VAL A 222 4.14 -2.05 10.34
C VAL A 222 5.02 -0.90 9.86
N GLU A 223 6.01 -0.49 10.66
CA GLU A 223 6.98 0.54 10.26
C GLU A 223 7.85 0.09 9.08
N GLU A 224 8.30 -1.16 9.08
CA GLU A 224 9.08 -1.74 7.97
C GLU A 224 8.29 -1.69 6.66
N LEU A 225 6.99 -2.01 6.70
CA LEU A 225 6.10 -1.96 5.54
C LEU A 225 5.87 -0.53 5.05
N PHE A 226 5.51 0.41 5.94
CA PHE A 226 5.26 1.80 5.54
C PHE A 226 6.52 2.57 5.13
N GLU A 227 7.70 2.14 5.57
CA GLU A 227 8.97 2.70 5.10
C GLU A 227 9.54 1.96 3.86
N ALA A 228 8.81 0.98 3.32
CA ALA A 228 9.25 0.13 2.22
C ALA A 228 10.67 -0.43 2.41
N ARG A 229 10.97 -0.89 3.62
CA ARG A 229 12.29 -1.44 3.98
C ARG A 229 12.38 -2.92 3.61
N SER A 230 13.59 -3.39 3.32
CA SER A 230 13.85 -4.82 3.13
C SER A 230 13.60 -5.58 4.43
N PRO A 231 12.82 -6.68 4.41
CA PRO A 231 12.47 -7.41 5.61
C PRO A 231 13.63 -8.25 6.16
N LYS A 232 13.75 -8.33 7.49
CA LYS A 232 14.80 -9.15 8.15
C LYS A 232 14.67 -10.65 7.89
N GLY A 233 13.44 -11.15 7.73
CA GLY A 233 13.12 -12.54 7.41
C GLY A 233 12.58 -12.67 6.00
N GLN A 234 13.32 -12.19 5.00
CA GLN A 234 12.87 -12.19 3.61
C GLN A 234 12.60 -13.61 3.10
N ALA A 235 11.40 -13.80 2.55
CA ALA A 235 11.05 -15.03 1.84
C ALA A 235 11.73 -15.05 0.47
N HIS A 236 12.13 -16.24 0.03
CA HIS A 236 12.52 -16.45 -1.36
C HIS A 236 11.26 -16.42 -2.22
N VAL A 237 11.33 -15.72 -3.35
CA VAL A 237 10.24 -15.61 -4.33
C VAL A 237 10.67 -16.20 -5.65
N SER A 238 9.72 -16.73 -6.41
CA SER A 238 9.98 -17.12 -7.79
C SER A 238 10.05 -15.88 -8.67
N GLU A 239 10.96 -15.86 -9.63
CA GLU A 239 11.04 -14.83 -10.68
C GLU A 239 10.32 -15.27 -11.96
N VAL A 240 9.97 -16.55 -12.06
CA VAL A 240 9.35 -17.16 -13.23
C VAL A 240 8.07 -17.90 -12.85
N THR A 241 7.11 -17.91 -13.76
CA THR A 241 5.90 -18.73 -13.66
C THR A 241 6.17 -20.13 -14.19
N GLY A 242 5.73 -21.17 -13.49
CA GLY A 242 5.90 -22.54 -13.97
C GLY A 242 5.72 -23.61 -12.89
N LEU A 243 6.13 -24.83 -13.23
CA LEU A 243 6.07 -25.98 -12.34
C LEU A 243 7.28 -26.07 -11.43
N VAL A 244 7.03 -26.39 -10.16
CA VAL A 244 8.04 -26.50 -9.14
C VAL A 244 8.51 -27.94 -8.98
N ASP A 245 9.83 -28.14 -9.05
CA ASP A 245 10.52 -29.34 -8.57
C ASP A 245 11.32 -29.01 -7.32
N VAL A 246 11.24 -29.86 -6.30
CA VAL A 246 11.97 -29.67 -5.04
C VAL A 246 12.74 -30.93 -4.70
N TRP A 247 14.02 -30.78 -4.39
CA TRP A 247 14.83 -31.86 -3.80
C TRP A 247 15.80 -31.31 -2.76
N GLU A 248 16.28 -32.20 -1.90
CA GLU A 248 17.29 -31.88 -0.90
C GLU A 248 18.70 -32.10 -1.48
N ASP A 249 19.57 -31.11 -1.29
CA ASP A 249 21.00 -31.20 -1.57
C ASP A 249 21.80 -30.81 -0.34
N GLY A 250 22.20 -31.83 0.44
CA GLY A 250 22.96 -31.67 1.68
C GLY A 250 22.19 -30.95 2.78
N LYS A 251 22.51 -29.66 3.01
CA LYS A 251 21.84 -28.80 4.02
C LYS A 251 20.95 -27.72 3.38
N LYS A 252 20.66 -27.86 2.09
CA LYS A 252 19.85 -26.90 1.32
C LYS A 252 18.70 -27.65 0.63
N TYR A 253 17.60 -26.94 0.43
CA TYR A 253 16.59 -27.33 -0.53
C TYR A 253 16.88 -26.63 -1.85
N ILE A 254 16.89 -27.38 -2.94
CA ILE A 254 16.90 -26.79 -4.28
C ILE A 254 15.47 -26.77 -4.79
N VAL A 255 14.98 -25.58 -5.07
CA VAL A 255 13.68 -25.35 -5.71
C VAL A 255 13.96 -24.95 -7.15
N GLN A 256 13.64 -25.81 -8.09
CA GLN A 256 13.73 -25.50 -9.52
C GLN A 256 12.34 -25.18 -10.04
N VAL A 257 12.20 -24.03 -10.70
CA VAL A 257 10.97 -23.64 -11.37
C VAL A 257 11.21 -23.78 -12.86
N THR A 258 10.46 -24.70 -13.47
CA THR A 258 10.52 -24.95 -14.91
C THR A 258 9.37 -24.20 -15.56
N PRO A 259 9.64 -23.17 -16.39
CA PRO A 259 8.59 -22.45 -17.09
C PRO A 259 7.77 -23.39 -17.95
N GLU A 260 6.45 -23.35 -17.82
CA GLU A 260 5.58 -24.03 -18.77
C GLU A 260 5.66 -23.27 -20.09
N ALA A 261 6.23 -23.91 -21.11
CA ALA A 261 6.26 -23.35 -22.46
C ALA A 261 4.81 -23.15 -22.93
N GLY A 262 4.35 -21.90 -23.05
CA GLY A 262 2.93 -21.71 -23.29
C GLY A 262 2.45 -20.33 -23.69
N HIS A 263 3.33 -19.36 -24.00
CA HIS A 263 2.82 -18.18 -24.70
C HIS A 263 2.76 -18.49 -26.19
N VAL A 264 1.53 -18.74 -26.66
CA VAL A 264 1.23 -19.00 -28.07
C VAL A 264 0.39 -17.83 -28.57
N GLU A 265 0.98 -16.99 -29.42
CA GLU A 265 0.26 -15.87 -30.04
C GLU A 265 -0.14 -16.24 -31.47
N ARG A 266 -1.40 -15.97 -31.81
CA ARG A 266 -1.97 -16.27 -33.13
C ARG A 266 -2.19 -14.95 -33.86
N MET A 267 -1.47 -14.75 -34.95
CA MET A 267 -1.55 -13.56 -35.78
C MET A 267 -2.27 -13.89 -37.10
N PRO A 268 -3.40 -13.25 -37.43
CA PRO A 268 -4.07 -13.49 -38.71
C PRO A 268 -3.24 -12.96 -39.89
N LEU A 269 -3.13 -13.77 -40.94
CA LEU A 269 -2.48 -13.41 -42.19
C LEU A 269 -3.50 -12.65 -43.05
N GLU A 270 -3.69 -11.36 -42.79
CA GLU A 270 -4.63 -10.47 -43.52
C GLU A 270 -4.16 -10.20 -44.99
N GLY A 271 -3.93 -11.25 -45.79
CA GLY A 271 -3.40 -11.16 -47.15
C GLY A 271 -1.89 -10.86 -47.23
N ARG A 272 -1.15 -10.98 -46.12
CA ARG A 272 0.31 -10.81 -46.05
C ARG A 272 1.05 -12.07 -46.53
N THR A 273 2.08 -11.90 -47.35
CA THR A 273 2.98 -13.00 -47.76
C THR A 273 3.98 -13.34 -46.66
N VAL A 274 4.05 -14.60 -46.28
CA VAL A 274 4.93 -15.08 -45.20
C VAL A 274 6.39 -15.18 -45.68
N THR A 275 7.31 -14.59 -44.90
CA THR A 275 8.75 -14.59 -45.21
C THR A 275 9.48 -15.75 -44.55
N VAL A 276 8.95 -16.27 -43.43
CA VAL A 276 9.56 -17.31 -42.59
C VAL A 276 8.99 -18.71 -42.86
N LYS A 277 9.79 -19.75 -42.68
CA LYS A 277 9.36 -21.15 -42.89
C LYS A 277 8.73 -21.71 -41.60
N SER A 278 7.73 -22.58 -41.73
CA SER A 278 7.18 -23.30 -40.56
C SER A 278 8.28 -24.08 -39.84
N GLY A 279 8.36 -23.94 -38.52
CA GLY A 279 9.38 -24.52 -37.64
C GLY A 279 10.63 -23.67 -37.45
N SER A 280 10.70 -22.44 -37.98
CA SER A 280 11.86 -21.56 -37.76
C SER A 280 11.82 -20.86 -36.41
N ASN A 281 12.97 -20.81 -35.72
CA ASN A 281 13.18 -19.95 -34.57
C ASN A 281 13.30 -18.49 -35.02
N VAL A 282 12.52 -17.61 -34.42
CA VAL A 282 12.50 -16.16 -34.66
C VAL A 282 12.80 -15.42 -33.37
N LYS A 283 13.43 -14.26 -33.48
CA LYS A 283 13.69 -13.34 -32.36
C LYS A 283 12.74 -12.16 -32.38
N VAL A 284 12.54 -11.51 -31.24
CA VAL A 284 11.79 -10.25 -31.13
C VAL A 284 12.31 -9.26 -32.17
N GLY A 285 11.41 -8.72 -33.00
CA GLY A 285 11.78 -7.78 -34.06
C GLY A 285 11.99 -8.40 -35.44
N ASP A 286 12.00 -9.72 -35.59
CA ASP A 286 12.11 -10.38 -36.89
C ASP A 286 10.81 -10.24 -37.71
N VAL A 287 10.95 -10.00 -39.02
CA VAL A 287 9.80 -9.83 -39.93
C VAL A 287 9.25 -11.20 -40.35
N LEU A 288 8.01 -11.47 -39.95
CA LEU A 288 7.30 -12.72 -40.16
C LEU A 288 6.52 -12.75 -41.48
N ALA A 289 5.89 -11.64 -41.84
CA ALA A 289 5.13 -11.51 -43.08
C ALA A 289 5.14 -10.06 -43.60
N THR A 290 5.21 -9.89 -44.92
CA THR A 290 5.27 -8.59 -45.62
C THR A 290 4.14 -8.47 -46.64
N THR A 291 3.72 -7.23 -46.94
CA THR A 291 2.77 -6.90 -48.02
C THR A 291 3.44 -5.93 -49.00
N GLU A 292 3.12 -6.03 -50.29
CA GLU A 292 3.62 -5.12 -51.35
C GLU A 292 2.96 -3.71 -51.34
N GLY A 293 2.51 -3.19 -50.19
CA GLY A 293 1.83 -1.89 -50.03
C GLY A 293 2.23 -1.15 -48.74
N GLU A 294 1.62 0.01 -48.44
CA GLU A 294 1.91 0.87 -47.27
C GLU A 294 1.57 0.27 -45.88
N ALA A 295 1.22 -1.02 -45.81
CA ALA A 295 0.90 -1.68 -44.54
C ALA A 295 2.17 -2.08 -43.78
N HIS A 296 2.17 -1.86 -42.45
CA HIS A 296 3.29 -2.25 -41.60
C HIS A 296 3.57 -3.77 -41.68
N PRO A 297 4.86 -4.18 -41.73
CA PRO A 297 5.25 -5.59 -41.73
C PRO A 297 4.82 -6.26 -40.42
N LEU A 298 4.46 -7.54 -40.50
CA LEU A 298 4.17 -8.35 -39.33
C LEU A 298 5.50 -8.74 -38.68
N VAL A 299 5.71 -8.32 -37.42
CA VAL A 299 6.97 -8.49 -36.70
C VAL A 299 6.75 -9.42 -35.50
N ALA A 300 7.75 -10.24 -35.18
CA ALA A 300 7.74 -11.13 -34.03
C ALA A 300 7.71 -10.33 -32.71
N PRO A 301 6.68 -10.51 -31.87
CA PRO A 301 6.54 -9.82 -30.58
C PRO A 301 7.42 -10.44 -29.48
N PHE A 302 7.77 -11.72 -29.59
CA PHE A 302 8.65 -12.43 -28.67
C PHE A 302 9.46 -13.55 -29.36
N ASP A 303 10.51 -14.04 -28.69
CA ASP A 303 11.37 -15.11 -29.17
C ASP A 303 10.61 -16.45 -29.17
N GLY A 304 10.56 -17.14 -30.31
CA GLY A 304 9.77 -18.36 -30.42
C GLY A 304 9.96 -19.16 -31.70
N VAL A 305 9.22 -20.26 -31.81
CA VAL A 305 9.11 -21.09 -33.01
C VAL A 305 7.84 -20.71 -33.74
N VAL A 306 7.94 -20.42 -35.04
CA VAL A 306 6.80 -20.10 -35.89
C VAL A 306 6.18 -21.36 -36.47
N GLU A 307 4.88 -21.57 -36.30
CA GLU A 307 4.09 -22.57 -37.01
C GLU A 307 3.07 -21.89 -37.94
N LEU A 308 2.95 -22.42 -39.16
CA LEU A 308 2.03 -21.88 -40.17
C LEU A 308 0.75 -22.70 -40.22
N ALA A 309 -0.39 -22.03 -40.09
CA ALA A 309 -1.72 -22.56 -40.39
C ALA A 309 -2.35 -21.74 -41.54
N GLU A 310 -3.36 -22.29 -42.23
CA GLU A 310 -3.86 -21.78 -43.53
C GLU A 310 -4.10 -20.25 -43.57
N ASP A 311 -4.73 -19.67 -42.54
CA ASP A 311 -5.02 -18.23 -42.43
C ASP A 311 -4.37 -17.54 -41.21
N THR A 312 -3.55 -18.26 -40.43
CA THR A 312 -2.95 -17.71 -39.19
C THR A 312 -1.51 -18.16 -38.99
N LEU A 313 -0.66 -17.23 -38.57
CA LEU A 313 0.71 -17.50 -38.15
C LEU A 313 0.72 -17.63 -36.63
N VAL A 314 1.24 -18.75 -36.13
CA VAL A 314 1.30 -19.06 -34.69
C VAL A 314 2.75 -18.99 -34.24
N ILE A 315 3.04 -18.22 -33.19
CA ILE A 315 4.36 -18.16 -32.58
C ILE A 315 4.28 -18.80 -31.21
N ALA A 316 5.02 -19.88 -30.99
CA ALA A 316 5.14 -20.52 -29.69
C ALA A 316 6.45 -20.06 -29.02
N ALA A 317 6.36 -19.49 -27.83
CA ALA A 317 7.53 -18.99 -27.11
C ALA A 317 8.52 -20.13 -26.82
N ASN A 318 9.81 -19.86 -27.01
CA ASN A 318 10.84 -20.81 -26.58
C ASN A 318 10.81 -20.93 -25.06
N ALA A 319 10.78 -22.18 -24.55
CA ALA A 319 10.80 -22.44 -23.12
C ALA A 319 12.05 -21.79 -22.51
N SER A 320 11.85 -20.82 -21.60
CA SER A 320 12.96 -20.22 -20.87
C SER A 320 13.65 -21.28 -20.00
N ALA A 321 14.95 -21.12 -19.77
CA ALA A 321 15.72 -22.10 -19.00
C ALA A 321 15.15 -22.23 -17.57
N PRO A 322 15.11 -23.45 -16.99
CA PRO A 322 14.68 -23.63 -15.61
C PRO A 322 15.51 -22.78 -14.65
N VAL A 323 14.84 -22.04 -13.77
CA VAL A 323 15.50 -21.22 -12.76
C VAL A 323 15.63 -22.01 -11.47
N ARG A 324 16.82 -22.01 -10.87
CA ARG A 324 17.12 -22.74 -9.63
C ARG A 324 17.32 -21.77 -8.48
N TYR A 325 16.61 -22.03 -7.39
CA TYR A 325 16.71 -21.30 -6.13
C TYR A 325 17.33 -22.20 -5.06
N GLU A 326 18.42 -21.73 -4.45
CA GLU A 326 19.05 -22.42 -3.32
C GLU A 326 18.50 -21.89 -2.01
N VAL A 327 17.66 -22.69 -1.34
CA VAL A 327 17.04 -22.35 -0.07
C VAL A 327 17.80 -23.02 1.09
N PRO A 328 18.21 -22.28 2.14
CA PRO A 328 18.80 -22.90 3.33
C PRO A 328 17.84 -23.88 4.01
N GLY A 329 18.33 -25.05 4.44
CA GLY A 329 17.51 -26.08 5.08
C GLY A 329 16.91 -25.68 6.44
N SER A 330 17.30 -24.53 7.00
CA SER A 330 16.68 -23.94 8.19
C SER A 330 15.35 -23.23 7.87
N MET A 331 15.09 -22.90 6.60
CA MET A 331 13.84 -22.29 6.17
C MET A 331 12.84 -23.37 5.75
N GLN A 332 11.59 -23.17 6.13
CA GLN A 332 10.50 -24.05 5.73
C GLN A 332 9.94 -23.62 4.37
N LEU A 333 9.80 -24.57 3.45
CA LEU A 333 9.20 -24.36 2.14
C LEU A 333 7.67 -24.25 2.26
N VAL A 334 7.09 -23.36 1.45
CA VAL A 334 5.63 -23.22 1.28
C VAL A 334 5.15 -24.06 0.10
N VAL A 335 5.98 -24.18 -0.94
CA VAL A 335 5.71 -24.93 -2.16
C VAL A 335 6.08 -26.41 -2.03
N LYS A 336 5.38 -27.24 -2.80
CA LYS A 336 5.61 -28.68 -2.96
C LYS A 336 5.99 -28.99 -4.40
N ALA A 337 6.54 -30.19 -4.62
CA ALA A 337 6.81 -30.68 -5.96
C ALA A 337 5.51 -30.83 -6.77
N ASN A 338 5.54 -30.40 -8.02
CA ASN A 338 4.41 -30.25 -8.95
C ASN A 338 3.41 -29.12 -8.62
N ASP A 339 3.72 -28.23 -7.69
CA ASP A 339 2.93 -27.01 -7.55
C ASP A 339 3.16 -26.11 -8.77
N HIS A 340 2.10 -25.48 -9.25
CA HIS A 340 2.16 -24.43 -10.26
C HIS A 340 2.20 -23.07 -9.55
N ILE A 341 3.22 -22.26 -9.84
CA ILE A 341 3.41 -20.97 -9.20
C ILE A 341 3.60 -19.86 -10.24
N GLU A 342 3.23 -18.64 -9.86
CA GLU A 342 3.45 -17.44 -10.66
C GLU A 342 4.73 -16.72 -10.26
N ALA A 343 5.28 -15.92 -11.18
CA ALA A 343 6.33 -14.97 -10.85
C ALA A 343 5.89 -14.05 -9.70
N GLY A 344 6.74 -13.97 -8.67
CA GLY A 344 6.51 -13.24 -7.42
C GLY A 344 5.86 -14.05 -6.30
N ASP A 345 5.52 -15.33 -6.52
CA ASP A 345 5.01 -16.20 -5.45
C ASP A 345 6.09 -16.61 -4.46
N ARG A 346 5.68 -16.83 -3.21
CA ARG A 346 6.56 -17.22 -2.11
C ARG A 346 6.97 -18.70 -2.23
N LEU A 347 8.27 -18.95 -2.19
CA LEU A 347 8.84 -20.30 -2.11
C LEU A 347 9.04 -20.76 -0.66
N THR A 348 9.37 -19.81 0.24
CA THR A 348 9.63 -20.07 1.66
C THR A 348 8.71 -19.29 2.58
N ILE A 349 8.60 -19.73 3.83
CA ILE A 349 8.00 -18.91 4.89
C ILE A 349 8.86 -17.66 5.10
N GLY A 350 8.21 -16.52 5.30
CA GLY A 350 8.85 -15.24 5.55
C GLY A 350 8.06 -14.07 4.97
N SER A 351 8.67 -12.91 5.07
CA SER A 351 8.13 -11.64 4.59
C SER A 351 8.55 -11.39 3.15
N LEU A 352 7.62 -11.02 2.28
CA LEU A 352 7.94 -10.55 0.93
C LEU A 352 8.60 -9.17 0.96
N ASN A 353 9.58 -8.97 0.09
CA ASN A 353 10.16 -7.66 -0.20
C ASN A 353 9.25 -6.90 -1.16
N LEU A 354 8.89 -5.67 -0.81
CA LEU A 354 7.93 -4.88 -1.60
C LEU A 354 8.48 -4.45 -2.95
N HIS A 355 9.80 -4.22 -3.08
CA HIS A 355 10.41 -3.85 -4.35
C HIS A 355 10.45 -5.02 -5.33
N ASP A 356 10.75 -6.23 -4.85
CA ASP A 356 10.70 -7.44 -5.67
C ASP A 356 9.26 -7.76 -6.06
N LEU A 357 8.31 -7.60 -5.13
CA LEU A 357 6.89 -7.82 -5.41
C LEU A 357 6.36 -6.83 -6.46
N MET A 358 6.77 -5.55 -6.39
CA MET A 358 6.39 -4.55 -7.39
C MET A 358 6.98 -4.84 -8.76
N ARG A 359 8.23 -5.32 -8.82
CA ARG A 359 8.88 -5.71 -10.07
C ARG A 359 8.20 -6.92 -10.72
N LEU A 360 7.76 -7.90 -9.93
CA LEU A 360 7.28 -9.19 -10.41
C LEU A 360 5.76 -9.24 -10.62
N LYS A 361 4.96 -8.71 -9.67
CA LYS A 361 3.49 -8.74 -9.71
C LYS A 361 2.83 -7.37 -9.93
N GLY A 362 3.61 -6.29 -9.99
CA GLY A 362 3.10 -4.95 -10.23
C GLY A 362 2.56 -4.23 -8.99
N THR A 363 1.91 -3.09 -9.24
CA THR A 363 1.48 -2.15 -8.20
C THR A 363 0.32 -2.68 -7.36
N GLU A 364 -0.75 -3.19 -7.98
CA GLU A 364 -1.96 -3.63 -7.29
C GLU A 364 -1.66 -4.75 -6.28
N ALA A 365 -0.90 -5.76 -6.70
CA ALA A 365 -0.49 -6.87 -5.84
C ALA A 365 0.35 -6.39 -4.65
N THR A 366 1.24 -5.41 -4.88
CA THR A 366 2.07 -4.83 -3.82
C THR A 366 1.24 -4.02 -2.83
N GLN A 367 0.33 -3.17 -3.31
CA GLN A 367 -0.58 -2.39 -2.48
C GLN A 367 -1.43 -3.31 -1.58
N ARG A 368 -1.99 -4.36 -2.18
CA ARG A 368 -2.79 -5.35 -1.48
C ARG A 368 -2.02 -6.10 -0.41
N TYR A 369 -0.80 -6.52 -0.71
CA TYR A 369 0.05 -7.19 0.27
C TYR A 369 0.35 -6.29 1.48
N ILE A 370 0.65 -5.01 1.26
CA ILE A 370 0.84 -4.04 2.35
C ILE A 370 -0.43 -3.94 3.21
N ILE A 371 -1.60 -3.76 2.59
CA ILE A 371 -2.88 -3.64 3.32
C ILE A 371 -3.16 -4.90 4.14
N ASN A 372 -3.11 -6.07 3.53
CA ASN A 372 -3.49 -7.32 4.20
C ASN A 372 -2.51 -7.69 5.31
N GLU A 373 -1.22 -7.45 5.13
CA GLU A 373 -0.23 -7.70 6.18
C GLU A 373 -0.42 -6.76 7.38
N VAL A 374 -0.68 -5.47 7.13
CA VAL A 374 -0.94 -4.50 8.20
C VAL A 374 -2.26 -4.81 8.92
N LEU A 375 -3.34 -5.11 8.18
CA LEU A 375 -4.63 -5.54 8.76
C LEU A 375 -4.46 -6.78 9.64
N ARG A 376 -3.73 -7.79 9.16
CA ARG A 376 -3.46 -9.02 9.92
C ARG A 376 -2.72 -8.72 11.22
N ILE A 377 -1.76 -7.80 11.21
CA ILE A 377 -1.00 -7.41 12.42
C ILE A 377 -1.91 -6.72 13.44
N TYR A 378 -2.77 -5.79 13.00
CA TYR A 378 -3.72 -5.12 13.89
C TYR A 378 -4.79 -6.08 14.42
N ALA A 379 -5.37 -6.92 13.55
CA ALA A 379 -6.39 -7.90 13.89
C ALA A 379 -5.87 -8.96 14.88
N ALA A 380 -4.64 -9.43 14.70
CA ALA A 380 -3.98 -10.36 15.64
C ALA A 380 -3.83 -9.76 17.06
N GLN A 381 -3.89 -8.43 17.19
CA GLN A 381 -3.84 -7.72 18.47
C GLN A 381 -5.21 -7.23 18.94
N GLY A 382 -6.28 -7.65 18.26
CA GLY A 382 -7.66 -7.30 18.59
C GLY A 382 -8.03 -5.84 18.29
N GLN A 383 -7.28 -5.17 17.41
CA GLN A 383 -7.58 -3.82 16.94
C GLN A 383 -8.20 -3.92 15.55
N ASP A 384 -9.41 -3.39 15.40
CA ASP A 384 -10.11 -3.36 14.12
C ASP A 384 -9.84 -2.01 13.43
N VAL A 385 -9.18 -2.07 12.27
CA VAL A 385 -8.83 -0.90 11.46
C VAL A 385 -9.47 -1.06 10.09
N ALA A 386 -10.31 -0.10 9.69
CA ALA A 386 -10.95 -0.17 8.39
C ALA A 386 -9.93 -0.08 7.24
N GLY A 387 -10.02 -0.98 6.27
CA GLY A 387 -9.11 -1.04 5.12
C GLY A 387 -9.00 0.27 4.34
N LYS A 388 -10.06 1.08 4.30
CA LYS A 388 -10.07 2.42 3.64
C LYS A 388 -9.00 3.36 4.16
N HIS A 389 -8.69 3.30 5.46
CA HIS A 389 -7.66 4.14 6.04
C HIS A 389 -6.28 3.71 5.55
N LEU A 390 -6.03 2.41 5.45
CA LEU A 390 -4.77 1.89 4.90
C LEU A 390 -4.65 2.17 3.40
N GLU A 391 -5.74 2.07 2.63
CA GLU A 391 -5.74 2.43 1.21
C GLU A 391 -5.29 3.89 0.99
N VAL A 392 -5.71 4.83 1.85
CA VAL A 392 -5.29 6.24 1.76
C VAL A 392 -3.78 6.38 1.97
N ILE A 393 -3.21 5.70 2.97
CA ILE A 393 -1.76 5.74 3.24
C ILE A 393 -0.99 5.07 2.12
N VAL A 394 -1.43 3.88 1.69
CA VAL A 394 -0.78 3.10 0.62
C VAL A 394 -0.84 3.86 -0.69
N ARG A 395 -1.95 4.52 -1.03
CA ARG A 395 -2.02 5.42 -2.20
C ARG A 395 -0.90 6.45 -2.20
N GLN A 396 -0.57 7.02 -1.05
CA GLN A 396 0.51 8.00 -0.94
C GLN A 396 1.90 7.38 -1.11
N MET A 397 2.12 6.13 -0.70
CA MET A 397 3.40 5.44 -0.97
C MET A 397 3.69 5.27 -2.48
N PHE A 398 2.64 5.28 -3.31
CA PHE A 398 2.70 5.21 -4.77
C PHE A 398 2.36 6.55 -5.46
N SER A 399 2.41 7.69 -4.76
CA SER A 399 2.05 8.99 -5.36
C SER A 399 3.17 9.63 -6.18
N ARG A 400 4.38 9.04 -6.19
CA ARG A 400 5.57 9.60 -6.83
C ARG A 400 6.02 8.79 -8.05
N VAL A 401 6.51 9.48 -9.06
CA VAL A 401 7.04 8.91 -10.29
C VAL A 401 8.41 9.49 -10.57
N GLN A 402 9.27 8.71 -11.23
CA GLN A 402 10.55 9.16 -11.75
C GLN A 402 10.42 9.41 -13.25
N VAL A 403 10.82 10.59 -13.71
CA VAL A 403 10.79 10.92 -15.14
C VAL A 403 11.96 10.23 -15.85
N GLU A 404 11.67 9.39 -16.84
CA GLU A 404 12.67 8.70 -17.67
C GLU A 404 13.00 9.53 -18.91
N ASP A 405 11.97 10.04 -19.59
CA ASP A 405 12.09 10.93 -20.73
C ASP A 405 11.17 12.13 -20.51
N PRO A 406 11.70 13.36 -20.40
CA PRO A 406 10.87 14.54 -20.19
C PRO A 406 10.02 14.93 -21.40
N GLY A 407 10.31 14.43 -22.62
CA GLY A 407 9.65 14.91 -23.83
C GLY A 407 9.73 16.43 -23.98
N ASP A 408 8.60 17.07 -24.32
CA ASP A 408 8.48 18.55 -24.40
C ASP A 408 7.96 19.18 -23.10
N SER A 409 7.97 18.44 -21.99
CA SER A 409 7.53 18.94 -20.68
C SER A 409 8.58 19.85 -20.03
N THR A 410 8.20 20.46 -18.90
CA THR A 410 9.11 21.26 -18.06
C THR A 410 9.97 20.41 -17.12
N PHE A 411 9.82 19.07 -17.13
CA PHE A 411 10.54 18.18 -16.23
C PHE A 411 11.96 17.89 -16.72
N VAL A 412 12.81 17.42 -15.81
CA VAL A 412 14.15 16.94 -16.13
C VAL A 412 14.21 15.43 -16.00
N MET A 413 15.01 14.78 -16.86
CA MET A 413 15.31 13.36 -16.73
C MET A 413 15.86 13.03 -15.34
N GLY A 414 15.24 12.06 -14.66
CA GLY A 414 15.58 11.64 -13.30
C GLY A 414 14.84 12.39 -12.19
N ASP A 415 14.02 13.39 -12.50
CA ASP A 415 13.21 14.10 -11.50
C ASP A 415 12.20 13.17 -10.82
N ILE A 416 12.06 13.32 -9.50
CA ILE A 416 11.02 12.65 -8.71
C ILE A 416 9.92 13.67 -8.41
N VAL A 417 8.75 13.46 -9.03
CA VAL A 417 7.61 14.39 -8.98
C VAL A 417 6.32 13.66 -8.63
N SER A 418 5.25 14.40 -8.28
CA SER A 418 3.94 13.77 -8.09
C SER A 418 3.40 13.20 -9.40
N LYS A 419 2.80 12.01 -9.32
CA LYS A 419 2.08 11.39 -10.43
C LYS A 419 1.01 12.33 -11.00
N ALA A 420 0.32 13.06 -10.12
CA ALA A 420 -0.68 14.05 -10.49
C ALA A 420 -0.11 15.12 -11.44
N SER A 421 1.06 15.69 -11.10
CA SER A 421 1.69 16.73 -11.91
C SER A 421 2.11 16.23 -13.30
N VAL A 422 2.64 15.02 -13.40
CA VAL A 422 3.07 14.46 -14.70
C VAL A 422 1.87 14.09 -15.58
N VAL A 423 0.81 13.53 -14.99
CA VAL A 423 -0.41 13.21 -15.73
C VAL A 423 -1.10 14.48 -16.22
N ASP A 424 -1.20 15.51 -15.39
CA ASP A 424 -1.77 16.81 -15.80
C ASP A 424 -0.93 17.46 -16.91
N ALA A 425 0.41 17.45 -16.79
CA ALA A 425 1.30 17.97 -17.82
C ALA A 425 1.17 17.18 -19.14
N ASN A 426 1.11 15.85 -19.09
CA ASN A 426 0.91 15.03 -20.27
C ASN A 426 -0.46 15.27 -20.92
N LYS A 427 -1.50 15.56 -20.14
CA LYS A 427 -2.80 15.96 -20.70
C LYS A 427 -2.68 17.25 -21.50
N THR A 428 -2.01 18.28 -20.97
CA THR A 428 -1.79 19.53 -21.70
C THR A 428 -0.92 19.35 -22.94
N LEU A 429 0.12 18.51 -22.88
CA LEU A 429 0.99 18.23 -24.02
C LEU A 429 0.26 17.43 -25.11
N ALA A 430 -0.64 16.51 -24.73
CA ALA A 430 -1.48 15.77 -25.67
C ALA A 430 -2.43 16.70 -26.43
N GLU A 431 -3.04 17.67 -25.73
CA GLU A 431 -3.92 18.68 -26.34
C GLU A 431 -3.15 19.58 -27.33
N GLU A 432 -1.87 19.85 -27.05
CA GLU A 432 -0.97 20.61 -27.92
C GLU A 432 -0.29 19.77 -29.02
N GLY A 433 -0.51 18.44 -29.05
CA GLY A 433 0.10 17.52 -30.02
C GLY A 433 1.62 17.35 -29.87
N LYS A 434 2.17 17.60 -28.68
CA LYS A 434 3.60 17.51 -28.36
C LYS A 434 4.01 16.13 -27.82
N SER A 435 5.31 15.91 -27.67
CA SER A 435 5.83 14.67 -27.08
C SER A 435 5.54 14.59 -25.57
N LEU A 436 4.96 13.48 -25.15
CA LEU A 436 4.58 13.21 -23.76
C LEU A 436 5.79 12.81 -22.92
N ALA A 437 5.79 13.18 -21.64
CA ALA A 437 6.80 12.73 -20.69
C ALA A 437 6.57 11.25 -20.32
N GLN A 438 7.62 10.44 -20.41
CA GLN A 438 7.64 9.05 -19.95
C GLN A 438 8.15 8.98 -18.51
N TYR A 439 7.54 8.14 -17.70
CA TYR A 439 7.87 8.02 -16.30
C TYR A 439 7.69 6.60 -15.77
N THR A 440 8.50 6.26 -14.76
CA THR A 440 8.41 5.00 -14.02
C THR A 440 7.74 5.24 -12.67
N GLN A 441 6.76 4.40 -12.33
CA GLN A 441 6.11 4.43 -11.03
C GLN A 441 7.09 4.02 -9.93
N LEU A 442 7.21 4.81 -8.86
CA LEU A 442 8.04 4.47 -7.71
C LEU A 442 7.19 3.97 -6.54
N LEU A 443 7.77 3.08 -5.74
CA LEU A 443 7.35 2.76 -4.38
C LEU A 443 8.33 3.43 -3.41
N LEU A 444 7.84 4.37 -2.62
CA LEU A 444 8.62 5.09 -1.62
C LEU A 444 8.01 4.92 -0.24
N GLY A 445 8.88 4.80 0.77
CA GLY A 445 8.46 4.85 2.17
C GLY A 445 7.88 6.23 2.54
N ILE A 446 6.99 6.27 3.53
CA ILE A 446 6.26 7.49 3.93
C ILE A 446 7.18 8.67 4.25
N THR A 447 8.36 8.44 4.84
CA THR A 447 9.34 9.49 5.14
C THR A 447 9.92 10.10 3.86
N LYS A 448 10.18 9.29 2.82
CA LYS A 448 10.69 9.81 1.55
C LYS A 448 9.59 10.58 0.82
N VAL A 449 8.35 10.08 0.81
CA VAL A 449 7.23 10.75 0.13
C VAL A 449 6.99 12.15 0.69
N SER A 450 7.09 12.35 2.00
CA SER A 450 6.88 13.67 2.62
C SER A 450 7.98 14.69 2.31
N ILE A 451 9.24 14.24 2.15
CA ILE A 451 10.37 15.11 1.73
C ILE A 451 10.15 15.63 0.31
N TRP A 452 9.60 14.80 -0.59
CA TRP A 452 9.33 15.15 -1.98
C TRP A 452 7.93 15.75 -2.18
N SER A 453 7.38 16.46 -1.18
CA SER A 453 6.08 17.13 -1.32
C SER A 453 6.08 18.22 -2.41
N ASP A 454 4.90 18.51 -2.95
CA ASP A 454 4.74 19.54 -3.98
C ASP A 454 4.89 20.96 -3.38
N SER A 455 4.50 21.10 -2.11
CA SER A 455 4.77 22.29 -1.29
C SER A 455 6.14 22.19 -0.63
N TRP A 456 6.98 23.19 -0.89
CA TRP A 456 8.25 23.31 -0.20
C TRP A 456 8.07 23.79 1.25
N LEU A 457 7.02 24.58 1.54
CA LEU A 457 6.76 25.07 2.90
C LEU A 457 6.35 23.93 3.83
N SER A 458 5.51 23.01 3.36
CA SER A 458 5.16 21.79 4.09
C SER A 458 6.34 20.84 4.23
N ALA A 459 7.11 20.61 3.17
CA ALA A 459 8.32 19.78 3.24
C ALA A 459 9.36 20.33 4.24
N ALA A 460 9.58 21.65 4.25
CA ALA A 460 10.55 22.31 5.13
C ALA A 460 10.21 22.19 6.62
N SER A 461 8.94 22.02 6.96
CA SER A 461 8.45 21.83 8.34
C SER A 461 8.72 20.43 8.91
N PHE A 462 8.99 19.46 8.04
CA PHE A 462 9.11 18.05 8.42
C PHE A 462 10.54 17.68 8.83
N GLN A 463 11.44 17.59 7.85
CA GLN A 463 12.86 17.22 8.00
C GLN A 463 13.70 17.91 6.92
N ASP A 464 15.02 17.97 7.14
CA ASP A 464 15.99 18.54 6.19
C ASP A 464 15.68 19.97 5.70
N THR A 465 15.16 20.81 6.61
CA THR A 465 14.71 22.18 6.33
C THR A 465 15.72 22.98 5.49
N THR A 466 17.01 22.94 5.84
CA THR A 466 18.05 23.66 5.09
C THR A 466 18.14 23.22 3.63
N ARG A 467 18.10 21.91 3.36
CA ARG A 467 18.17 21.36 2.00
C ARG A 467 16.94 21.77 1.18
N VAL A 468 15.75 21.68 1.78
CA VAL A 468 14.49 22.07 1.13
C VAL A 468 14.48 23.55 0.78
N LEU A 469 14.89 24.43 1.70
CA LEU A 469 14.92 25.88 1.46
C LEU A 469 15.96 26.29 0.41
N ILE A 470 17.16 25.71 0.44
CA ILE A 470 18.18 25.95 -0.58
C ILE A 470 17.65 25.54 -1.95
N SER A 471 17.08 24.34 -2.07
CA SER A 471 16.52 23.85 -3.33
C SER A 471 15.41 24.73 -3.86
N ALA A 472 14.48 25.17 -2.99
CA ALA A 472 13.38 26.05 -3.37
C ALA A 472 13.87 27.44 -3.81
N ALA A 473 14.89 27.98 -3.13
CA ALA A 473 15.49 29.26 -3.47
C ALA A 473 16.27 29.20 -4.80
N THR A 474 17.05 28.13 -5.04
CA THR A 474 17.81 27.98 -6.29
C THR A 474 16.91 27.71 -7.49
N SER A 475 15.79 27.01 -7.31
CA SER A 475 14.84 26.73 -8.39
C SER A 475 13.74 27.80 -8.54
N GLY A 476 13.71 28.83 -7.69
CA GLY A 476 12.66 29.86 -7.69
C GLY A 476 11.24 29.30 -7.48
N ARG A 477 11.09 28.26 -6.66
CA ARG A 477 9.81 27.52 -6.52
C ARG A 477 8.78 28.36 -5.76
N ALA A 478 7.62 28.60 -6.37
CA ALA A 478 6.48 29.23 -5.71
C ALA A 478 5.59 28.17 -5.05
N ASP A 479 5.12 28.44 -3.81
CA ASP A 479 4.17 27.58 -3.11
C ASP A 479 2.73 28.02 -3.39
N ARG A 480 1.85 27.07 -3.72
CA ARG A 480 0.45 27.34 -4.07
C ARG A 480 -0.53 27.20 -2.89
N LEU A 481 -0.05 26.78 -1.71
CA LEU A 481 -0.86 26.72 -0.48
C LEU A 481 -2.12 25.85 -0.61
N ASN A 482 -2.04 24.75 -1.37
CA ASN A 482 -3.18 23.84 -1.57
C ASN A 482 -3.42 22.88 -0.39
N GLY A 483 -2.43 22.72 0.50
CA GLY A 483 -2.47 21.75 1.58
C GLY A 483 -2.95 22.34 2.92
N LEU A 484 -3.00 21.48 3.93
CA LEU A 484 -3.37 21.91 5.28
C LEU A 484 -2.24 22.73 5.93
N LYS A 485 -1.01 22.23 5.82
CA LYS A 485 0.08 22.69 6.68
C LYS A 485 0.59 24.07 6.28
N GLU A 486 0.64 24.36 4.99
CA GLU A 486 1.07 25.66 4.49
C GLU A 486 0.13 26.76 4.97
N ASN A 487 -1.17 26.50 4.92
CA ASN A 487 -2.19 27.42 5.42
C ASN A 487 -2.12 27.60 6.93
N VAL A 488 -1.87 26.53 7.70
CA VAL A 488 -1.64 26.64 9.16
C VAL A 488 -0.39 27.47 9.46
N ILE A 489 0.72 27.26 8.75
CA ILE A 489 1.97 27.99 8.96
C ILE A 489 1.80 29.49 8.70
N ILE A 490 1.06 29.85 7.65
CA ILE A 490 0.84 31.26 7.25
C ILE A 490 -0.30 31.91 8.06
N GLY A 491 -1.13 31.11 8.73
CA GLY A 491 -2.28 31.62 9.50
C GLY A 491 -3.54 31.86 8.66
N ARG A 492 -3.67 31.18 7.52
CA ARG A 492 -4.88 31.16 6.69
C ARG A 492 -5.83 30.04 7.10
N LYS A 493 -7.10 30.15 6.68
CA LYS A 493 -8.07 29.05 6.83
C LYS A 493 -7.59 27.83 6.03
N ILE A 494 -7.66 26.65 6.63
CA ILE A 494 -7.33 25.39 5.95
C ILE A 494 -8.36 25.04 4.88
N PRO A 495 -7.98 24.42 3.74
CA PRO A 495 -8.85 24.17 2.59
C PRO A 495 -9.76 22.93 2.77
N VAL A 496 -10.28 22.71 3.99
CA VAL A 496 -11.15 21.57 4.32
C VAL A 496 -12.33 21.99 5.17
N GLY A 497 -13.41 21.20 5.12
CA GLY A 497 -14.61 21.43 5.92
C GLY A 497 -15.18 22.84 5.73
N THR A 498 -15.25 23.62 6.81
CA THR A 498 -15.77 25.00 6.77
C THR A 498 -14.85 25.99 6.05
N GLY A 499 -13.56 25.67 5.91
CA GLY A 499 -12.61 26.51 5.18
C GLY A 499 -12.74 26.37 3.67
N ALA A 500 -13.05 25.17 3.18
CA ALA A 500 -13.30 24.91 1.75
C ALA A 500 -14.56 25.63 1.22
N ARG A 501 -15.62 25.71 2.04
CA ARG A 501 -16.87 26.39 1.66
C ARG A 501 -16.71 27.87 1.33
N ASN A 502 -15.70 28.56 1.87
CA ASN A 502 -15.50 29.98 1.60
C ASN A 502 -14.73 30.23 0.30
N LEU A 503 -13.88 29.30 -0.15
CA LEU A 503 -13.14 29.46 -1.41
C LEU A 503 -14.08 29.48 -2.62
N LEU A 504 -15.11 28.64 -2.60
CA LEU A 504 -16.16 28.65 -3.63
C LEU A 504 -16.97 29.95 -3.63
N VAL A 505 -17.17 30.56 -2.45
CA VAL A 505 -17.90 31.84 -2.32
C VAL A 505 -17.04 33.02 -2.77
N GLU A 506 -15.73 33.02 -2.51
CA GLU A 506 -14.81 34.07 -3.00
C GLU A 506 -14.59 33.99 -4.53
N GLU A 507 -14.64 32.79 -5.13
CA GLU A 507 -14.64 32.64 -6.61
C GLU A 507 -15.93 33.18 -7.24
N ASP A 508 -17.09 33.00 -6.59
CA ASP A 508 -18.36 33.56 -7.06
C ASP A 508 -18.42 35.10 -6.88
N GLU A 509 -17.89 35.65 -5.78
CA GLU A 509 -17.86 37.11 -5.56
C GLU A 509 -16.84 37.85 -6.46
N THR A 510 -15.82 37.17 -6.99
CA THR A 510 -14.86 37.77 -7.92
C THR A 510 -15.30 37.69 -9.39
N ALA A 511 -16.36 36.94 -9.70
CA ALA A 511 -16.97 36.88 -11.03
C ALA A 511 -17.92 38.05 -11.32
N ASP A 512 -18.47 38.69 -10.28
CA ASP A 512 -19.25 39.93 -10.39
C ASP A 512 -18.32 41.13 -10.16
N GLY A 513 -17.93 41.77 -11.26
CA GLY A 513 -16.95 42.86 -11.24
C GLY A 513 -17.35 44.05 -10.37
N GLU A 514 -16.64 44.24 -9.27
CA GLU A 514 -16.45 45.57 -8.68
C GLU A 514 -14.99 46.01 -8.90
N THR A 515 -14.85 46.99 -9.78
CA THR A 515 -13.65 47.82 -9.92
C THR A 515 -13.31 48.45 -8.56
N LEU A 516 -12.14 48.11 -8.03
CA LEU A 516 -11.49 48.80 -6.91
C LEU A 516 -11.07 50.23 -7.31
N ASP A 517 -12.02 51.15 -7.39
CA ASP A 517 -11.78 52.59 -7.35
C ASP A 517 -12.05 53.07 -5.92
N GLY A 518 -11.00 53.29 -5.13
CA GLY A 518 -11.20 53.89 -3.81
C GLY A 518 -10.07 53.78 -2.79
N ILE A 519 -8.80 53.96 -3.17
CA ILE A 519 -7.77 54.36 -2.20
C ILE A 519 -6.89 55.44 -2.84
N THR A 520 -7.36 56.68 -2.83
CA THR A 520 -6.48 57.85 -2.99
C THR A 520 -5.69 58.06 -1.70
N ALA A 521 -4.38 58.10 -1.84
CA ALA A 521 -3.41 58.28 -0.77
C ALA A 521 -3.39 59.74 -0.27
N ASP A 522 -3.82 59.96 0.98
CA ASP A 522 -3.40 61.11 1.76
C ASP A 522 -2.15 60.72 2.55
N VAL A 523 -0.98 61.10 2.03
CA VAL A 523 0.26 61.18 2.81
C VAL A 523 0.80 62.60 2.65
N ASP A 524 0.36 63.47 3.55
CA ASP A 524 1.02 64.74 3.83
C ASP A 524 2.40 64.45 4.46
N LEU A 525 3.44 64.64 3.66
CA LEU A 525 4.83 64.77 4.13
C LEU A 525 5.05 66.22 4.57
N GLN A 526 5.08 66.47 5.89
CA GLN A 526 5.67 67.69 6.44
C GLN A 526 7.15 67.46 6.75
N SER A 527 7.96 68.20 5.96
CA SER A 527 9.35 68.67 6.11
C SER A 527 10.25 68.09 7.20
#